data_AF-A0A7S2ICI8-F1
#
_entry.id   AF-A0A7S2ICI8-F1
#
_cell.length_a   1.000
_cell.length_b   1.000
_cell.length_c   1.000
_cell.angle_alpha   90.00
_cell.angle_beta   90.00
_cell.angle_gamma   90.00
#
_symmetry.space_group_name_H-M   'P 1'
#
loop_
_entity.id
_entity.type
_entity.pdbx_description
1 polymer ?
#
loop_
_entity_poly.entity_id
_entity_poly.type
_entity_poly.pdbx_seq_one_letter_code
_entity_poly.pdbx_strand_id
1 'polypeptide(L)'
;MGTVSEYPDVICFNADRDSRHASMMGVGFAACLMPLAFFVSVVWACYQLPVRINDGDTRFLENVRFLLFRFRPGCHWYAVAFLSRNLCLAVIPALNDAIMQIIMTALIIVPFLGATLAWRPWVLQAANA
;
A
#
# COMPACT_ATOMS: atom_id res chain seq x y z
N MET A 1 1.93 -25.94 -30.06
CA MET A 1 2.39 -25.11 -28.93
C MET A 1 2.25 -23.66 -29.37
N GLY A 2 1.06 -23.08 -29.18
CA GLY A 2 0.81 -21.67 -29.46
C GLY A 2 1.29 -20.85 -28.26
N THR A 3 2.25 -19.96 -28.49
CA THR A 3 2.72 -19.02 -27.48
C THR A 3 1.67 -17.91 -27.34
N VAL A 4 1.60 -17.32 -26.14
CA VAL A 4 0.64 -16.28 -25.71
C VAL A 4 0.56 -15.05 -26.65
N SER A 5 1.44 -14.96 -27.65
CA SER A 5 1.40 -13.95 -28.71
C SER A 5 0.19 -14.05 -29.67
N GLU A 6 -0.52 -15.17 -29.71
CA GLU A 6 -1.58 -15.43 -30.72
C GLU A 6 -2.98 -14.92 -30.30
N TYR A 7 -3.15 -14.48 -29.04
CA TYR A 7 -4.40 -13.91 -28.54
C TYR A 7 -4.13 -12.52 -27.93
N PRO A 8 -4.03 -11.45 -28.75
CA PRO A 8 -3.75 -10.10 -28.27
C PRO A 8 -4.90 -9.46 -27.47
N ASP A 9 -6.11 -10.05 -27.53
CA ASP A 9 -7.28 -9.54 -26.82
C ASP A 9 -7.82 -10.58 -25.84
N VAL A 10 -7.53 -10.38 -24.56
CA VAL A 10 -8.35 -10.97 -23.48
C VAL A 10 -9.69 -10.24 -23.53
N ILE A 11 -10.67 -10.81 -24.24
CA ILE A 11 -12.01 -10.23 -24.32
C ILE A 11 -12.70 -10.44 -22.96
N CYS A 12 -12.54 -9.46 -22.07
CA CYS A 12 -13.24 -9.43 -20.79
C CYS A 12 -14.77 -9.36 -21.03
N PHE A 13 -15.54 -9.99 -20.14
CA PHE A 13 -17.01 -9.93 -20.09
C PHE A 13 -17.82 -10.74 -21.14
N ASN A 14 -17.21 -11.71 -21.83
CA ASN A 14 -17.97 -12.72 -22.59
C ASN A 14 -18.27 -13.96 -21.72
N ALA A 15 -19.38 -13.92 -20.99
CA ALA A 15 -19.81 -14.98 -20.07
C ALA A 15 -20.03 -16.34 -20.77
N ASP A 16 -20.40 -16.34 -22.06
CA ASP A 16 -20.65 -17.57 -22.83
C ASP A 16 -19.38 -18.33 -23.23
N ARG A 17 -18.20 -17.69 -23.23
CA ARG A 17 -16.97 -18.27 -23.79
C ARG A 17 -15.92 -18.66 -22.74
N ASP A 18 -15.83 -17.94 -21.62
CA ASP A 18 -14.90 -18.30 -20.53
C ASP A 18 -15.33 -17.77 -19.15
N SER A 19 -15.78 -18.68 -18.28
CA SER A 19 -16.22 -18.39 -16.90
C SER A 19 -15.07 -18.23 -15.89
N ARG A 20 -13.84 -18.55 -16.28
CA ARG A 20 -12.65 -18.52 -15.41
C ARG A 20 -12.16 -17.09 -15.16
N HIS A 21 -12.36 -16.17 -16.10
CA HIS A 21 -12.04 -14.76 -15.89
C HIS A 21 -12.85 -14.12 -14.76
N ALA A 22 -14.13 -14.46 -14.64
CA ALA A 22 -15.00 -13.95 -13.59
C ALA A 22 -14.56 -14.44 -12.20
N SER A 23 -14.15 -15.71 -12.06
CA SER A 23 -13.66 -16.24 -10.78
C SER A 23 -12.29 -15.67 -10.41
N MET A 24 -11.38 -15.49 -11.36
CA MET A 24 -10.09 -14.81 -11.13
C MET A 24 -10.27 -13.36 -10.68
N MET A 25 -11.20 -12.63 -11.29
CA MET A 25 -11.54 -11.26 -10.91
C MET A 25 -12.15 -11.20 -9.50
N GLY A 26 -13.03 -12.14 -9.14
CA GLY A 26 -13.61 -12.24 -7.80
C GLY A 26 -12.55 -12.48 -6.72
N VAL A 27 -11.60 -13.40 -6.96
CA VAL A 27 -10.49 -13.66 -6.03
C VAL A 27 -9.57 -12.44 -5.90
N GLY A 28 -9.24 -11.77 -7.02
CA GLY A 28 -8.46 -10.54 -7.00
C GLY A 28 -9.12 -9.43 -6.19
N PHE A 29 -10.43 -9.24 -6.35
CA PHE A 29 -11.19 -8.25 -5.59
C PHE A 29 -11.19 -8.55 -4.09
N ALA A 30 -11.43 -9.82 -3.71
CA ALA A 30 -11.39 -10.27 -2.33
C ALA A 30 -9.98 -10.10 -1.71
N ALA A 31 -8.93 -10.41 -2.46
CA ALA A 31 -7.55 -10.24 -2.03
C ALA A 31 -7.19 -8.76 -1.81
N CYS A 32 -7.70 -7.84 -2.65
CA CYS A 32 -7.50 -6.40 -2.51
C CYS A 32 -8.25 -5.78 -1.31
N LEU A 33 -9.36 -6.38 -0.86
CA LEU A 33 -10.09 -5.89 0.32
C LEU A 33 -9.27 -5.98 1.60
N MET A 34 -8.41 -7.00 1.73
CA MET A 34 -7.57 -7.21 2.91
C MET A 34 -6.58 -6.05 3.16
N PRO A 35 -5.71 -5.65 2.21
CA PRO A 35 -4.81 -4.51 2.41
C PRO A 35 -5.56 -3.17 2.53
N LEU A 36 -6.72 -3.03 1.88
CA LEU A 36 -7.55 -1.83 2.03
C LEU A 36 -8.14 -1.71 3.44
N ALA A 37 -8.71 -2.80 3.98
CA ALA A 37 -9.21 -2.82 5.35
C ALA A 37 -8.10 -2.53 6.36
N PHE A 38 -6.91 -3.10 6.14
CA PHE A 38 -5.74 -2.80 6.95
C PHE A 38 -5.35 -1.32 6.86
N PHE A 39 -5.29 -0.74 5.66
CA PHE A 39 -4.99 0.68 5.47
C PHE A 39 -5.98 1.59 6.21
N VAL A 40 -7.29 1.31 6.09
CA VAL A 40 -8.34 2.06 6.81
C VAL A 40 -8.15 1.95 8.31
N SER A 41 -7.83 0.76 8.84
CA SER A 41 -7.58 0.58 10.27
C SER A 41 -6.39 1.40 10.77
N VAL A 42 -5.33 1.53 9.96
CA VAL A 42 -4.15 2.33 10.27
C VAL A 42 -4.47 3.82 10.26
N VAL A 43 -5.20 4.29 9.25
CA VAL A 43 -5.64 5.69 9.17
C VAL A 43 -6.49 6.04 10.40
N TRP A 44 -7.45 5.19 10.75
CA TRP A 44 -8.26 5.37 11.95
C TRP A 44 -7.41 5.37 13.23
N ALA A 45 -6.46 4.45 13.35
CA ALA A 45 -5.55 4.39 14.49
C ALA A 45 -4.71 5.67 14.63
N CYS A 46 -4.21 6.23 13.53
CA CYS A 46 -3.48 7.51 13.52
C CYS A 46 -4.34 8.68 14.04
N TYR A 47 -5.61 8.75 13.64
CA TYR A 47 -6.53 9.80 14.11
C TYR A 47 -6.92 9.65 15.59
N GLN A 48 -7.07 8.42 16.06
CA GLN A 48 -7.45 8.13 17.45
C GLN A 48 -6.27 8.15 18.43
N LEU A 49 -5.03 8.07 17.92
CA LEU A 49 -3.81 8.04 18.72
C LEU A 49 -3.71 9.20 19.73
N PRO A 50 -3.86 10.50 19.37
CA PRO A 50 -3.69 11.59 20.32
C PRO A 50 -4.71 11.56 21.47
N VAL A 51 -5.95 11.14 21.19
CA VAL A 51 -7.02 11.05 22.19
C VAL A 51 -6.73 9.90 23.16
N ARG A 52 -6.43 8.71 22.65
CA ARG A 52 -6.19 7.51 23.49
C ARG A 52 -4.88 7.53 24.26
N ILE A 53 -3.87 8.27 23.78
CA ILE A 53 -2.64 8.53 24.56
C ILE A 53 -2.99 9.33 25.82
N ASN A 54 -3.87 10.33 25.71
CA ASN A 54 -4.26 11.16 26.85
C ASN A 54 -5.11 10.38 27.87
N ASP A 55 -5.92 9.44 27.38
CA ASP A 55 -6.74 8.55 28.23
C ASP A 55 -5.94 7.42 28.89
N GLY A 56 -4.65 7.25 28.54
CA GLY A 56 -3.76 6.25 29.14
C GLY A 56 -4.09 4.79 28.78
N ASP A 57 -4.78 4.55 27.67
CA ASP A 57 -5.15 3.19 27.25
C ASP A 57 -3.94 2.40 26.71
N THR A 58 -3.30 1.65 27.61
CA THR A 58 -2.10 0.85 27.31
C THR A 58 -2.37 -0.30 26.34
N ARG A 59 -3.58 -0.87 26.32
CA ARG A 59 -3.93 -1.99 25.44
C ARG A 59 -3.98 -1.57 23.98
N PHE A 60 -4.57 -0.40 23.71
CA PHE A 60 -4.56 0.17 22.37
C PHE A 60 -3.14 0.50 21.91
N LEU A 61 -2.33 1.08 22.81
CA LEU A 61 -0.95 1.45 22.52
C LEU A 61 -0.06 0.26 22.22
N GLU A 62 -0.23 -0.87 22.91
CA GLU A 62 0.49 -2.11 22.62
C GLU A 62 0.12 -2.66 21.23
N ASN A 63 -1.18 -2.67 20.89
CA ASN A 63 -1.65 -3.16 19.60
C ASN A 63 -1.17 -2.31 18.43
N VAL A 64 -1.09 -0.99 18.58
CA VAL A 64 -0.60 -0.08 17.51
C VAL A 64 0.91 0.16 17.56
N ARG A 65 1.61 -0.43 18.56
CA ARG A 65 3.04 -0.22 18.79
C ARG A 65 3.88 -0.60 17.59
N PHE A 66 3.59 -1.75 16.98
CA PHE A 66 4.36 -2.27 15.85
C PHE A 66 4.37 -1.29 14.66
N LEU A 67 3.32 -0.48 14.51
CA LEU A 67 3.10 0.35 13.34
C LEU A 67 3.45 1.82 13.60
N LEU A 68 3.07 2.37 14.76
CA LEU A 68 3.20 3.80 15.05
C LEU A 68 4.45 4.16 15.86
N PHE A 69 4.97 3.26 16.70
CA PHE A 69 6.17 3.54 17.51
C PHE A 69 7.48 3.44 16.72
N ARG A 70 7.41 2.99 15.46
CA ARG A 70 8.56 3.00 14.57
C ARG A 70 8.93 4.43 14.11
N PHE A 71 7.98 5.37 14.21
CA PHE A 71 8.15 6.77 13.85
C PHE A 71 8.29 7.66 15.08
N ARG A 72 8.96 8.81 14.91
CA ARG A 72 9.13 9.80 15.97
C ARG A 72 7.77 10.33 16.45
N PRO A 73 7.63 10.64 17.76
CA PRO A 73 6.43 11.28 18.29
C PRO A 73 6.13 12.57 17.51
N GLY A 74 4.92 12.71 16.96
CA GLY A 74 4.52 13.84 16.12
C GLY A 74 4.64 13.61 14.60
N CYS A 75 5.26 12.52 14.14
CA CYS A 75 5.35 12.15 12.72
C CYS A 75 4.49 10.92 12.35
N HIS A 76 3.42 10.64 13.11
CA HIS A 76 2.57 9.46 12.89
C HIS A 76 1.87 9.45 11.53
N TRP A 77 1.63 10.62 10.94
CA TRP A 77 1.08 10.76 9.58
C TRP A 77 1.95 10.09 8.51
N TYR A 78 3.25 9.96 8.77
CA TYR A 78 4.19 9.33 7.85
C TYR A 78 3.96 7.81 7.72
N ALA A 79 3.38 7.17 8.74
CA ALA A 79 2.94 5.78 8.63
C ALA A 79 1.89 5.61 7.52
N VAL A 80 0.93 6.53 7.45
CA VAL A 80 -0.11 6.54 6.41
C VAL A 80 0.50 6.79 5.04
N ALA A 81 1.42 7.76 4.94
CA ALA A 81 2.15 8.04 3.70
C ALA A 81 2.98 6.83 3.22
N PHE A 82 3.59 6.10 4.15
CA PHE A 82 4.34 4.89 3.83
C PHE A 82 3.44 3.77 3.31
N LEU A 83 2.29 3.53 3.95
CA LEU A 83 1.34 2.53 3.45
C LEU A 83 0.72 2.93 2.11
N SER A 84 0.39 4.22 1.91
CA SER A 84 -0.17 4.69 0.63
C SER A 84 0.83 4.51 -0.51
N ARG A 85 2.13 4.77 -0.27
CA ARG A 85 3.20 4.44 -1.23
C ARG A 85 3.19 2.95 -1.59
N ASN A 86 3.08 2.05 -0.62
CA ASN A 86 3.04 0.60 -0.88
C ASN A 86 1.81 0.20 -1.71
N LEU A 87 0.65 0.81 -1.44
CA LEU A 87 -0.57 0.60 -2.24
C LEU A 87 -0.36 1.07 -3.69
N CYS A 88 0.23 2.24 -3.90
CA CYS A 88 0.54 2.73 -5.25
C CYS A 88 1.49 1.78 -5.98
N LEU A 89 2.56 1.31 -5.32
CA LEU A 89 3.50 0.36 -5.90
C LEU A 89 2.84 -0.98 -6.26
N ALA A 90 1.85 -1.44 -5.49
CA ALA A 90 1.13 -2.68 -5.77
C ALA A 90 0.28 -2.61 -7.05
N VAL A 91 -0.12 -1.42 -7.50
CA VAL A 91 -0.92 -1.22 -8.72
C VAL A 91 -0.04 -1.16 -9.98
N ILE A 92 1.25 -0.81 -9.85
CA ILE A 92 2.15 -0.63 -11.00
C ILE A 92 2.22 -1.86 -11.93
N PRO A 93 2.36 -3.11 -11.42
CA PRO A 93 2.44 -4.28 -12.29
C PRO A 93 1.17 -4.53 -13.12
N ALA A 94 0.05 -3.91 -12.79
CA ALA A 94 -1.19 -4.00 -13.57
C ALA A 94 -1.12 -3.18 -14.88
N LEU A 95 -0.09 -2.35 -15.08
CA LEU A 95 0.15 -1.64 -16.33
C LEU A 95 0.77 -2.58 -17.35
N ASN A 96 0.28 -2.59 -18.59
CA ASN A 96 0.80 -3.47 -19.64
C ASN A 96 2.15 -3.03 -20.22
N ASP A 97 2.56 -1.78 -20.00
CA ASP A 97 3.79 -1.21 -20.57
C ASP A 97 4.93 -1.17 -19.53
N ALA A 98 6.02 -1.89 -19.82
CA ALA A 98 7.21 -1.97 -18.97
C ALA A 98 7.90 -0.61 -18.77
N ILE A 99 7.88 0.27 -19.78
CA ILE A 99 8.48 1.61 -19.67
C ILE A 99 7.66 2.46 -18.69
N MET A 100 6.33 2.42 -18.81
CA MET A 100 5.45 3.13 -17.87
C MET A 100 5.61 2.59 -16.44
N GLN A 101 5.78 1.28 -16.25
CA GLN A 101 6.02 0.70 -14.93
C GLN A 101 7.27 1.29 -14.27
N ILE A 102 8.38 1.37 -15.00
CA ILE A 102 9.65 1.90 -14.49
C ILE A 102 9.51 3.39 -14.15
N ILE A 103 8.92 4.18 -15.05
CA ILE A 103 8.74 5.62 -14.85
C ILE A 103 7.84 5.89 -13.64
N MET A 104 6.70 5.21 -13.52
CA MET A 104 5.80 5.38 -12.37
C MET A 104 6.45 4.95 -11.06
N THR A 105 7.24 3.87 -11.08
CA THR A 105 7.99 3.42 -9.90
C THR A 105 8.98 4.49 -9.46
N ALA A 106 9.75 5.07 -10.39
CA ALA A 106 10.69 6.14 -10.08
C ALA A 106 9.97 7.40 -9.54
N LEU A 107 8.85 7.79 -10.17
CA LEU A 107 8.03 8.92 -9.73
C LEU A 107 7.43 8.74 -8.33
N ILE A 108 7.21 7.52 -7.87
CA ILE A 108 6.71 7.25 -6.52
C ILE A 108 7.87 7.17 -5.52
N ILE A 109 8.95 6.46 -5.86
CA ILE A 109 10.04 6.19 -4.93
C ILE A 109 10.91 7.43 -4.69
N VAL A 110 11.27 8.19 -5.73
CA VAL A 110 12.22 9.30 -5.61
C VAL A 110 11.68 10.43 -4.72
N PRO A 111 10.44 10.92 -4.89
CA PRO A 111 9.88 11.93 -3.97
C PRO A 111 9.71 11.40 -2.56
N PHE A 112 9.33 10.12 -2.41
CA PHE A 112 9.18 9.50 -1.10
C PHE A 112 10.53 9.41 -0.36
N LEU A 113 11.61 9.08 -1.08
CA LEU A 113 12.97 9.12 -0.53
C LEU A 113 13.35 10.54 -0.09
N GLY A 114 13.10 11.54 -0.93
CA GLY A 114 13.32 12.95 -0.58
C GLY A 114 12.55 13.38 0.68
N ALA A 115 11.29 13.02 0.78
CA ALA A 115 10.45 13.24 1.97
C ALA A 115 11.04 12.56 3.23
N THR A 116 11.56 11.34 3.07
CA THR A 116 12.18 10.58 4.17
C THR A 116 13.43 11.29 4.68
N LEU A 117 14.28 11.76 3.77
CA LEU A 117 15.53 12.46 4.09
C LEU A 117 15.29 13.83 4.72
N ALA A 118 14.26 14.55 4.27
CA ALA A 118 13.89 15.86 4.79
C ALA A 118 13.29 15.80 6.20
N TRP A 119 12.33 14.90 6.43
CA TRP A 119 11.61 14.83 7.71
C TRP A 119 12.24 13.89 8.74
N ARG A 120 13.11 12.96 8.31
CA ARG A 120 13.75 11.95 9.16
C ARG A 120 12.76 11.31 10.15
N PRO A 121 11.67 10.71 9.63
CA PRO A 121 10.54 10.29 10.46
C PRO A 121 10.87 9.09 11.33
N TRP A 122 11.94 8.34 11.04
CA TRP A 122 12.30 7.14 11.77
C TRP A 122 12.98 7.47 13.10
N VAL A 123 12.64 6.70 14.13
CA VAL A 123 13.31 6.79 15.45
C VAL A 123 14.78 6.38 15.33
N LEU A 124 15.06 5.32 14.57
CA LEU A 124 16.41 4.83 14.31
C LEU A 124 17.11 5.73 13.29
N GLN A 125 18.24 6.33 13.67
CA GLN A 125 18.97 7.25 12.79
C GLN A 125 19.55 6.56 11.55
N ALA A 126 19.95 5.28 11.65
CA ALA A 126 20.42 4.49 10.52
C ALA A 126 19.34 4.29 9.43
N ALA A 127 18.05 4.40 9.77
CA ALA A 127 16.95 4.30 8.82
C ALA A 127 16.63 5.64 8.12
N ASN A 128 17.30 6.73 8.52
CA ASN A 128 17.18 8.05 7.92
C ASN A 128 18.38 8.40 6.99
N ALA A 129 19.33 7.46 6.80
CA ALA A 129 20.53 7.62 5.99
C ALA A 129 20.38 6.99 4.61
#